data_AF-A0A1T4SLC8-F1
#
_entry.id   AF-A0A1T4SLC8-F1
#
_cell.length_a   1.000
_cell.length_b   1.000
_cell.length_c   1.000
_cell.angle_alpha   90.00
_cell.angle_beta   90.00
_cell.angle_gamma   90.00
#
_symmetry.space_group_name_H-M   'P 1'
#
loop_
_entity.id
_entity.type
_entity.pdbx_description
1 polymer ?
#
loop_
_entity_poly.entity_id
_entity_poly.type
_entity_poly.pdbx_seq_one_letter_code
_entity_poly.pdbx_strand_id
1 'polypeptide(L)'
;MKNLMHYFKAQFVPMYGLILLRHRAITQMVGNNLPTWSTTMGIYFSLLSMSLYIYSLIVRFHLNEGDPTLVSMGLFQTIYVFVLAAMFQLSFHILGSTRSYLVNLKLTFLFVGMLYLLNSFIGLPFQIYLEQGGNRFITFIASMLIVVWVLRCWYVMAEFNGLIKKKEKAFSLIAISLLHLVASLVFAVIVPYFVNIT
;
A
#
# COMPACT_ATOMS: atom_id res chain seq x y z
N MET A 1 -11.86 -15.45 12.78
CA MET A 1 -10.79 -14.70 13.48
C MET A 1 -9.53 -15.53 13.81
N LYS A 2 -9.61 -16.70 14.49
CA LYS A 2 -8.42 -17.51 14.83
C LYS A 2 -7.52 -17.90 13.63
N ASN A 3 -8.08 -18.07 12.43
CA ASN A 3 -7.31 -18.44 11.23
C ASN A 3 -6.48 -17.30 10.60
N LEU A 4 -6.82 -16.01 10.81
CA LEU A 4 -6.11 -14.89 10.18
C LEU A 4 -4.79 -14.55 10.89
N MET A 5 -4.73 -14.75 12.21
CA MET A 5 -3.53 -14.48 13.02
C MET A 5 -2.42 -15.52 12.84
N HIS A 6 -2.70 -16.65 12.16
CA HIS A 6 -1.69 -17.70 11.90
C HIS A 6 -0.48 -17.18 11.09
N TYR A 7 -0.69 -16.14 10.28
CA TYR A 7 0.37 -15.52 9.48
C TYR A 7 1.24 -14.55 10.29
N PHE A 8 0.80 -14.12 11.47
CA PHE A 8 1.58 -13.26 12.35
C PHE A 8 2.63 -14.08 13.09
N LYS A 9 3.88 -13.92 12.67
CA LYS A 9 5.03 -14.57 13.29
C LYS A 9 5.98 -13.50 13.82
N ALA A 10 6.47 -13.67 15.05
CA ALA A 10 7.41 -12.75 15.68
C ALA A 10 8.64 -12.46 14.79
N GLN A 11 9.08 -13.46 14.02
CA GLN A 11 10.18 -13.35 13.07
C GLN A 11 9.95 -12.32 11.93
N PHE A 12 8.70 -11.91 11.67
CA PHE A 12 8.38 -10.90 10.65
C PHE A 12 8.38 -9.47 11.20
N VAL A 13 8.35 -9.29 12.52
CA VAL A 13 8.28 -7.96 13.16
C VAL A 13 9.44 -7.04 12.75
N PRO A 14 10.71 -7.50 12.73
CA PRO A 14 11.82 -6.66 12.26
C PRO A 14 11.64 -6.20 10.80
N MET A 15 11.02 -7.04 9.97
CA MET A 15 10.77 -6.71 8.56
C MET A 15 9.73 -5.61 8.40
N TYR A 16 8.70 -5.56 9.26
CA TYR A 16 7.74 -4.45 9.23
C TYR A 16 8.42 -3.11 9.46
N GLY A 17 9.32 -3.04 10.46
CA GLY A 17 10.09 -1.83 10.74
C GLY A 17 10.99 -1.42 9.58
N LEU A 18 11.63 -2.39 8.90
CA LEU A 18 12.43 -2.12 7.71
C LEU A 18 11.58 -1.59 6.54
N ILE A 19 10.42 -2.19 6.30
CA ILE A 19 9.50 -1.76 5.23
C ILE A 19 8.96 -0.36 5.51
N LEU A 20 8.58 -0.07 6.75
CA LEU A 20 7.97 1.20 7.16
C LEU A 20 8.98 2.36 7.18
N LEU A 21 10.20 2.11 7.69
CA LEU A 21 11.13 3.19 8.04
C LEU A 21 12.40 3.22 7.19
N ARG A 22 12.82 2.07 6.63
CA ARG A 22 14.12 1.92 5.94
C ARG A 22 13.97 1.42 4.50
N HIS A 23 13.17 2.14 3.70
CA HIS A 23 12.86 1.84 2.29
C HIS A 23 14.09 1.45 1.45
N ARG A 24 15.20 2.20 1.55
CA ARG A 24 16.43 1.88 0.80
C ARG A 24 17.05 0.55 1.21
N ALA A 25 17.07 0.26 2.51
CA ALA A 25 17.63 -0.98 3.04
C ALA A 25 16.80 -2.18 2.58
N ILE A 26 15.46 -2.11 2.64
CA ILE A 26 14.60 -3.19 2.16
C ILE A 26 14.76 -3.39 0.65
N THR A 27 14.83 -2.30 -0.13
CA THR A 27 15.02 -2.39 -1.58
C THR A 27 16.36 -3.03 -1.97
N GLN A 28 17.45 -2.67 -1.29
CA GLN A 28 18.76 -3.32 -1.48
C GLN A 28 18.73 -4.81 -1.08
N MET A 29 18.09 -5.12 0.05
CA MET A 29 17.97 -6.50 0.52
C MET A 29 17.25 -7.38 -0.51
N VAL A 30 16.11 -6.91 -1.03
CA VAL A 30 15.32 -7.63 -2.06
C VAL A 30 16.11 -7.75 -3.36
N GLY A 31 16.90 -6.73 -3.71
CA GLY A 31 17.85 -6.76 -4.81
C GLY A 31 18.90 -7.87 -4.68
N ASN A 32 19.28 -8.20 -3.45
CA ASN A 32 20.18 -9.32 -3.12
C ASN A 32 19.41 -10.66 -2.95
N ASN A 33 18.21 -10.76 -3.53
CA ASN A 33 17.31 -11.91 -3.45
C ASN A 33 16.82 -12.28 -2.05
N LEU A 34 16.94 -11.37 -1.07
CA LEU A 34 16.48 -11.55 0.30
C LEU A 34 15.35 -10.55 0.64
N PRO A 35 14.19 -10.99 1.16
CA PRO A 35 13.92 -12.33 1.63
C PRO A 35 13.46 -13.25 0.49
N THR A 36 13.37 -14.56 0.78
CA THR A 36 12.83 -15.55 -0.15
C THR A 36 11.38 -15.23 -0.52
N TRP A 37 10.86 -15.81 -1.60
CA TRP A 37 9.45 -15.63 -1.97
C TRP A 37 8.49 -16.09 -0.88
N SER A 38 8.74 -17.26 -0.26
CA SER A 38 7.93 -17.76 0.85
C SER A 38 7.86 -16.76 2.00
N THR A 39 9.00 -16.21 2.40
CA THR A 39 9.06 -15.18 3.45
C THR A 39 8.39 -13.88 3.00
N THR A 40 8.56 -13.46 1.75
CA THR A 40 7.89 -12.26 1.19
C THR A 40 6.37 -12.39 1.27
N MET A 41 5.83 -13.53 0.81
CA MET A 41 4.39 -13.80 0.86
C MET A 41 3.90 -13.93 2.32
N GLY A 42 4.68 -14.57 3.19
CA GLY A 42 4.37 -14.64 4.62
C GLY A 42 4.25 -13.26 5.29
N ILE A 43 5.18 -12.35 4.98
CA ILE A 43 5.13 -10.95 5.44
C ILE A 43 3.89 -10.25 4.88
N TYR A 44 3.65 -10.34 3.57
CA TYR A 44 2.51 -9.72 2.90
C TYR A 44 1.18 -10.18 3.51
N PHE A 45 0.94 -11.50 3.60
CA PHE A 45 -0.31 -12.03 4.15
C PHE A 45 -0.48 -11.69 5.63
N SER A 46 0.62 -11.57 6.38
CA SER A 46 0.55 -11.10 7.75
C SER A 46 0.09 -9.64 7.84
N LEU A 47 0.62 -8.75 6.99
CA LEU A 47 0.22 -7.34 6.96
C LEU A 47 -1.24 -7.19 6.50
N LEU A 48 -1.63 -7.95 5.47
CA LEU A 48 -2.99 -8.00 4.96
C LEU A 48 -3.98 -8.49 6.04
N SER A 49 -3.64 -9.57 6.75
CA SER A 49 -4.49 -10.12 7.80
C SER A 49 -4.69 -9.14 8.96
N MET A 50 -3.65 -8.39 9.34
CA MET A 50 -3.77 -7.32 10.33
C MET A 50 -4.66 -6.19 9.84
N SER A 51 -4.44 -5.73 8.60
CA SER A 51 -5.24 -4.68 7.98
C SER A 51 -6.73 -5.03 7.98
N LEU A 52 -7.07 -6.24 7.53
CA LEU A 52 -8.44 -6.74 7.52
C LEU A 52 -9.01 -6.89 8.94
N TYR A 53 -8.20 -7.34 9.90
CA TYR A 53 -8.63 -7.44 11.29
C TYR A 53 -8.97 -6.07 11.87
N ILE A 54 -8.09 -5.08 11.73
CA ILE A 54 -8.32 -3.70 12.20
C ILE A 54 -9.53 -3.09 11.50
N TYR A 55 -9.65 -3.28 10.19
CA TYR A 55 -10.81 -2.83 9.41
C TYR A 55 -12.11 -3.42 9.97
N SER A 56 -12.14 -4.74 10.22
CA SER A 56 -13.31 -5.41 10.78
C SER A 56 -13.70 -4.87 12.16
N LEU A 57 -12.73 -4.58 13.02
CA LEU A 57 -12.98 -3.99 14.33
C LEU A 57 -13.61 -2.61 14.18
N ILE A 58 -13.01 -1.74 13.37
CA ILE A 58 -13.49 -0.37 13.16
C ILE A 58 -14.91 -0.37 12.59
N VAL A 59 -15.17 -1.17 11.54
CA VAL A 59 -16.51 -1.28 10.93
C VAL A 59 -17.54 -1.79 11.93
N ARG A 60 -17.21 -2.84 12.69
CA ARG A 60 -18.12 -3.40 13.70
C ARG A 60 -18.46 -2.38 14.79
N PHE A 61 -17.48 -1.59 15.24
CA PHE A 61 -17.69 -0.54 16.23
C PHE A 61 -18.44 0.68 15.67
N HIS A 62 -18.26 1.02 14.39
CA HIS A 62 -18.79 2.25 13.81
C HIS A 62 -20.15 2.08 13.12
N LEU A 63 -20.32 1.03 12.31
CA LEU A 63 -21.53 0.82 11.50
C LEU A 63 -22.57 -0.07 12.19
N ASN A 64 -22.22 -0.78 13.26
CA ASN A 64 -23.09 -1.77 13.92
C ASN A 64 -23.65 -2.84 12.96
N GLU A 65 -23.04 -2.98 11.78
CA GLU A 65 -23.41 -3.94 10.74
C GLU A 65 -22.70 -5.28 10.95
N GLY A 66 -23.29 -6.35 10.40
CA GLY A 66 -22.74 -7.70 10.46
C GLY A 66 -21.35 -7.81 9.82
N ASP A 67 -20.60 -8.84 10.23
CA ASP A 67 -19.20 -9.02 9.81
C ASP A 67 -19.06 -8.94 8.28
N PRO A 68 -18.30 -7.96 7.73
CA PRO A 68 -18.03 -7.92 6.30
C PRO A 68 -17.34 -9.21 5.87
N THR A 69 -17.52 -9.65 4.62
CA THR A 69 -16.89 -10.88 4.12
C THR A 69 -15.38 -10.69 3.94
N LEU A 70 -14.61 -10.72 5.03
CA LEU A 70 -13.15 -10.46 5.06
C LEU A 70 -12.35 -11.27 4.04
N VAL A 71 -12.84 -12.45 3.69
CA VAL A 71 -12.24 -13.33 2.67
C VAL A 71 -12.32 -12.69 1.28
N SER A 72 -13.46 -12.10 0.91
CA SER A 72 -13.63 -11.45 -0.40
C SER A 72 -12.77 -10.19 -0.48
N MET A 73 -12.74 -9.39 0.59
CA MET A 73 -11.88 -8.20 0.69
C MET A 73 -10.40 -8.55 0.54
N GLY A 74 -9.92 -9.56 1.25
CA GLY A 74 -8.52 -10.02 1.15
C GLY A 74 -8.15 -10.53 -0.25
N LEU A 75 -9.08 -11.22 -0.92
CA LEU A 75 -8.90 -11.67 -2.30
C LEU A 75 -8.76 -10.48 -3.26
N PHE A 76 -9.69 -9.52 -3.21
CA PHE A 76 -9.64 -8.33 -4.07
C PHE A 76 -8.40 -7.48 -3.82
N GLN A 77 -8.04 -7.23 -2.56
CA GLN A 77 -6.78 -6.54 -2.20
C GLN A 77 -5.56 -7.25 -2.79
N THR A 78 -5.53 -8.57 -2.76
CA THR A 78 -4.43 -9.33 -3.37
C THR A 78 -4.42 -9.21 -4.90
N ILE A 79 -5.57 -9.26 -5.57
CA ILE A 79 -5.67 -9.03 -7.01
C ILE A 79 -5.15 -7.62 -7.36
N TYR A 80 -5.52 -6.61 -6.58
CA TYR A 80 -5.05 -5.24 -6.79
C TYR A 80 -3.53 -5.10 -6.67
N VAL A 81 -2.87 -5.83 -5.76
CA VAL A 81 -1.40 -5.84 -5.66
C VAL A 81 -0.76 -6.36 -6.94
N PHE A 82 -1.31 -7.42 -7.53
CA PHE A 82 -0.81 -7.96 -8.80
C PHE A 82 -1.01 -6.97 -9.96
N VAL A 83 -2.18 -6.34 -10.04
CA VAL A 83 -2.47 -5.30 -11.04
C VAL A 83 -1.49 -4.14 -10.90
N LEU A 84 -1.30 -3.64 -9.67
CA LEU A 84 -0.35 -2.58 -9.38
C LEU A 84 1.07 -2.99 -9.79
N ALA A 85 1.52 -4.19 -9.39
CA ALA A 85 2.86 -4.66 -9.73
C ALA A 85 3.08 -4.76 -11.25
N ALA A 86 2.08 -5.20 -12.00
CA ALA A 86 2.12 -5.23 -13.45
C ALA A 86 2.23 -3.81 -14.05
N MET A 87 1.45 -2.86 -13.54
CA MET A 87 1.52 -1.45 -13.96
C MET A 87 2.90 -0.84 -13.67
N PHE A 88 3.47 -1.09 -12.49
CA PHE A 88 4.81 -0.63 -12.14
C PHE A 88 5.89 -1.27 -13.00
N GLN A 89 5.76 -2.57 -13.29
CA GLN A 89 6.71 -3.23 -14.16
C GLN A 89 6.65 -2.67 -15.58
N LEU A 90 5.46 -2.47 -16.13
CA LEU A 90 5.28 -1.87 -17.46
C LEU A 90 5.91 -0.48 -17.50
N SER A 91 5.64 0.31 -16.45
CA SER A 91 6.20 1.65 -16.25
C SER A 91 7.73 1.64 -16.26
N PHE A 92 8.34 0.74 -15.47
CA PHE A 92 9.80 0.61 -15.40
C PHE A 92 10.40 0.07 -16.69
N HIS A 93 9.70 -0.84 -17.38
CA HIS A 93 10.15 -1.38 -18.67
C HIS A 93 10.20 -0.29 -19.75
N ILE A 94 9.15 0.52 -19.88
CA ILE A 94 9.09 1.65 -20.82
C ILE A 94 10.23 2.66 -20.56
N LEU A 95 10.60 2.86 -19.30
CA LEU A 95 11.67 3.78 -18.91
C LEU A 95 13.08 3.21 -19.08
N GLY A 96 13.20 1.93 -19.46
CA GLY A 96 14.46 1.23 -19.64
C GLY A 96 15.11 0.84 -18.31
N SER A 97 14.33 0.27 -17.39
CA SER A 97 14.86 -0.30 -16.14
C SER A 97 15.90 -1.39 -16.38
N THR A 98 16.87 -1.46 -15.47
CA THR A 98 17.94 -2.46 -15.46
C THR A 98 17.64 -3.68 -14.58
N ARG A 99 16.50 -3.71 -13.88
CA ARG A 99 16.20 -4.74 -12.87
C ARG A 99 15.13 -5.72 -13.35
N SER A 100 15.22 -6.95 -12.83
CA SER A 100 14.28 -8.03 -13.11
C SER A 100 12.88 -7.75 -12.55
N TYR A 101 11.85 -8.19 -13.27
CA TYR A 101 10.45 -8.16 -12.84
C TYR A 101 10.23 -8.78 -11.47
N LEU A 102 10.87 -9.92 -11.18
CA LEU A 102 10.67 -10.63 -9.92
C LEU A 102 11.08 -9.81 -8.70
N VAL A 103 12.11 -8.97 -8.83
CA VAL A 103 12.56 -8.07 -7.76
C VAL A 103 11.53 -6.97 -7.53
N ASN A 104 11.02 -6.34 -8.60
CA ASN A 104 9.99 -5.30 -8.50
C ASN A 104 8.66 -5.84 -7.95
N LEU A 105 8.31 -7.08 -8.31
CA LEU A 105 7.13 -7.75 -7.79
C LEU A 105 7.22 -7.97 -6.28
N LYS A 106 8.35 -8.51 -5.77
CA LYS A 106 8.59 -8.64 -4.32
C LYS A 106 8.44 -7.31 -3.59
N LEU A 107 9.04 -6.25 -4.11
CA LEU A 107 8.96 -4.92 -3.50
C LEU A 107 7.52 -4.39 -3.47
N THR A 108 6.76 -4.62 -4.54
CA THR A 108 5.36 -4.22 -4.60
C THR A 108 4.52 -4.94 -3.54
N PHE A 109 4.70 -6.25 -3.37
CA PHE A 109 4.03 -7.00 -2.30
C PHE A 109 4.32 -6.44 -0.90
N LEU A 110 5.59 -6.13 -0.61
CA LEU A 110 5.99 -5.62 0.70
C LEU A 110 5.43 -4.21 0.96
N PHE A 111 5.57 -3.29 -0.01
CA PHE A 111 5.11 -1.92 0.15
C PHE A 111 3.59 -1.80 0.14
N VAL A 112 2.89 -2.52 -0.73
CA VAL A 112 1.42 -2.47 -0.78
C VAL A 112 0.81 -3.17 0.44
N GLY A 113 1.41 -4.26 0.92
CA GLY A 113 0.99 -4.88 2.19
C GLY A 113 1.06 -3.89 3.36
N MET A 114 2.14 -3.12 3.46
CA MET A 114 2.29 -2.08 4.48
C MET A 114 1.31 -0.92 4.25
N LEU A 115 1.06 -0.54 3.00
CA LEU A 115 0.07 0.49 2.66
C LEU A 115 -1.33 0.11 3.15
N TYR A 116 -1.76 -1.14 2.98
CA TYR A 116 -3.05 -1.59 3.51
C TYR A 116 -3.11 -1.48 5.03
N LEU A 117 -2.04 -1.86 5.74
CA LEU A 117 -1.98 -1.70 7.18
C LEU A 117 -2.08 -0.23 7.60
N LEU A 118 -1.31 0.67 6.95
CA LEU A 118 -1.35 2.10 7.21
C LEU A 118 -2.73 2.70 6.90
N ASN A 119 -3.39 2.25 5.83
CA ASN A 119 -4.72 2.73 5.47
C ASN A 119 -5.77 2.31 6.51
N SER A 120 -5.64 1.12 7.10
CA SER A 120 -6.50 0.67 8.19
C SER A 120 -6.31 1.47 9.49
N PHE A 121 -5.07 1.92 9.78
CA PHE A 121 -4.76 2.68 10.99
C PHE A 121 -5.01 4.18 10.89
N ILE A 122 -4.85 4.75 9.69
CA ILE A 122 -4.88 6.20 9.48
C ILE A 122 -6.02 6.55 8.53
N GLY A 123 -6.04 5.97 7.33
CA GLY A 123 -7.04 6.31 6.31
C GLY A 123 -8.48 6.14 6.79
N LEU A 124 -8.85 4.94 7.23
CA LEU A 124 -10.22 4.63 7.64
C LEU A 124 -10.67 5.42 8.89
N PRO A 125 -9.90 5.51 9.99
CA PRO A 125 -10.30 6.33 11.13
C PRO A 125 -10.48 7.81 10.81
N PHE A 126 -9.63 8.38 9.96
CA PHE A 126 -9.75 9.80 9.58
C PHE A 126 -10.86 10.05 8.56
N GLN A 127 -11.25 9.04 7.78
CA GLN A 127 -12.47 9.08 6.98
C GLN A 127 -13.71 9.13 7.89
N ILE A 128 -13.79 8.22 8.88
CA ILE A 128 -14.90 8.20 9.85
C ILE A 128 -14.96 9.51 10.65
N TYR A 129 -13.81 10.02 11.10
CA TYR A 129 -13.72 11.31 11.78
C TYR A 129 -14.32 12.44 10.93
N LEU A 130 -14.04 12.44 9.62
CA LEU A 130 -14.57 13.43 8.69
C LEU A 130 -16.09 13.30 8.51
N GLU A 131 -16.59 12.06 8.39
CA GLU A 131 -18.02 11.73 8.28
C GLU A 131 -18.81 12.19 9.52
N GLN A 132 -18.18 12.18 10.69
CA GLN A 132 -18.75 12.66 11.95
C GLN A 132 -18.63 14.19 12.15
N GLY A 133 -18.28 14.95 11.11
CA GLY A 133 -18.13 16.42 11.20
C GLY A 133 -16.77 16.88 11.71
N GLY A 134 -15.77 16.01 11.68
CA GLY A 134 -14.40 16.31 12.06
C GLY A 134 -13.71 17.37 11.19
N ASN A 135 -12.62 17.91 11.70
CA ASN A 135 -11.87 18.97 11.02
C ASN A 135 -11.15 18.44 9.77
N ARG A 136 -11.53 19.00 8.61
CA ARG A 136 -10.96 18.69 7.29
C ARG A 136 -9.43 18.85 7.24
N PHE A 137 -8.87 19.84 7.93
CA PHE A 137 -7.43 20.09 7.96
C PHE A 137 -6.67 18.98 8.68
N ILE A 138 -7.25 18.42 9.75
CA ILE A 138 -6.65 17.30 10.49
C ILE A 138 -6.64 16.03 9.60
N THR A 139 -7.77 15.72 8.95
CA THR A 139 -7.84 14.61 7.99
C THR A 139 -6.85 14.79 6.85
N PHE A 140 -6.72 16.01 6.31
CA PHE A 140 -5.72 16.32 5.28
C PHE A 140 -4.29 16.04 5.73
N ILE A 141 -3.89 16.50 6.93
CA ILE A 141 -2.55 16.24 7.48
C ILE A 141 -2.30 14.74 7.63
N ALA A 142 -3.28 13.99 8.15
CA ALA A 142 -3.16 12.55 8.34
C ALA A 142 -3.02 11.81 7.00
N SER A 143 -3.83 12.15 6.00
CA SER A 143 -3.73 11.57 4.65
C SER A 143 -2.39 11.91 3.98
N MET A 144 -1.84 13.10 4.21
CA MET A 144 -0.53 13.49 3.68
C MET A 144 0.60 12.58 4.18
N LEU A 145 0.52 12.04 5.40
CA LEU A 145 1.53 11.10 5.90
C LEU A 145 1.60 9.81 5.05
N ILE A 146 0.43 9.25 4.68
CA ILE A 146 0.36 8.08 3.80
C ILE A 146 0.90 8.45 2.41
N VAL A 147 0.50 9.60 1.86
CA VAL A 147 0.96 10.05 0.54
C VAL A 147 2.48 10.20 0.51
N VAL A 148 3.08 10.88 1.49
CA VAL A 148 4.53 11.06 1.59
C VAL A 148 5.25 9.71 1.72
N TRP A 149 4.70 8.79 2.52
CA TRP A 149 5.27 7.45 2.66
C TRP A 149 5.28 6.69 1.33
N VAL A 150 4.15 6.68 0.62
CA VAL A 150 4.00 6.10 -0.71
C VAL A 150 4.99 6.71 -1.69
N LEU A 151 5.08 8.04 -1.76
CA LEU A 151 6.02 8.76 -2.62
C LEU A 151 7.46 8.32 -2.39
N ARG A 152 7.84 8.14 -1.12
CA ARG A 152 9.17 7.70 -0.74
C ARG A 152 9.47 6.27 -1.19
N CYS A 153 8.51 5.34 -1.04
CA CYS A 153 8.64 3.97 -1.55
C CYS A 153 8.90 3.96 -3.06
N TRP A 154 8.12 4.72 -3.82
CA TRP A 154 8.26 4.81 -5.28
C TRP A 154 9.57 5.44 -5.72
N TYR A 155 9.95 6.55 -5.09
CA TYR A 155 11.22 7.21 -5.36
C TYR A 155 12.40 6.24 -5.19
N VAL A 156 12.41 5.48 -4.09
CA VAL A 156 13.48 4.50 -3.82
C VAL A 156 13.45 3.34 -4.82
N MET A 157 12.27 2.86 -5.23
CA MET A 157 12.17 1.85 -6.28
C MET A 157 12.69 2.37 -7.63
N ALA A 158 12.35 3.60 -8.01
CA ALA A 158 12.83 4.22 -9.23
C ALA A 158 14.35 4.47 -9.21
N GLU A 159 14.90 4.89 -8.05
CA GLU A 159 16.33 4.99 -7.79
C GLU A 159 17.02 3.66 -8.04
N PHE A 160 16.49 2.60 -7.43
CA PHE A 160 17.04 1.25 -7.51
C PHE A 160 16.98 0.64 -8.92
N ASN A 161 15.97 1.01 -9.70
CA ASN A 161 15.81 0.64 -11.11
C ASN A 161 16.68 1.52 -12.05
N GLY A 162 17.47 2.46 -11.53
CA GLY A 162 18.40 3.29 -12.30
C GLY A 162 17.73 4.44 -13.08
N LEU A 163 16.48 4.78 -12.76
CA LEU A 163 15.65 5.68 -13.56
C LEU A 163 15.85 7.17 -13.23
N ILE A 164 16.49 7.49 -12.11
CA ILE A 164 16.65 8.88 -11.61
C ILE A 164 17.57 9.76 -12.47
N LYS A 165 18.40 9.17 -13.34
CA LYS A 165 19.25 9.95 -14.27
C LYS A 165 18.48 10.51 -15.47
N LYS A 166 17.24 10.08 -15.73
CA LYS A 166 16.37 10.53 -16.85
C LYS A 166 15.23 11.43 -16.33
N LYS A 167 15.61 12.60 -15.77
CA LYS A 167 14.80 13.44 -14.86
C LYS A 167 13.37 13.75 -15.33
N GLU A 168 13.14 13.94 -16.64
CA GLU A 168 11.82 14.36 -17.17
C GLU A 168 10.83 13.20 -17.39
N LYS A 169 11.30 12.04 -17.87
CA LYS A 169 10.42 10.86 -18.11
C LYS A 169 10.08 10.10 -16.83
N ALA A 170 11.00 10.07 -15.86
CA ALA A 170 10.76 9.43 -14.56
C ALA A 170 9.67 10.18 -13.76
N PHE A 171 9.66 11.51 -13.82
CA PHE A 171 8.68 12.33 -13.10
C PHE A 171 7.25 12.16 -13.66
N SER A 172 7.08 12.12 -14.98
CA SER A 172 5.77 11.94 -15.62
C SER A 172 5.16 10.56 -15.39
N LEU A 173 5.98 9.50 -15.34
CA LEU A 173 5.48 8.16 -15.07
C LEU A 173 5.20 7.92 -13.58
N ILE A 174 6.03 8.50 -12.70
CA ILE A 174 5.72 8.59 -11.26
C ILE A 174 4.38 9.32 -11.08
N ALA A 175 4.18 10.46 -11.74
CA ALA A 175 2.92 11.21 -11.69
C ALA A 175 1.71 10.41 -12.20
N ILE A 176 1.85 9.56 -13.23
CA ILE A 176 0.76 8.71 -13.75
C ILE A 176 0.43 7.54 -12.82
N SER A 177 1.43 6.91 -12.21
CA SER A 177 1.21 5.88 -11.19
C SER A 177 0.65 6.46 -9.89
N LEU A 178 1.07 7.67 -9.52
CA LEU A 178 0.43 8.46 -8.46
C LEU A 178 -1.00 8.84 -8.83
N LEU A 179 -1.27 9.22 -10.08
CA LEU A 179 -2.62 9.52 -10.52
C LEU A 179 -3.54 8.29 -10.39
N HIS A 180 -3.06 7.08 -10.62
CA HIS A 180 -3.86 5.86 -10.44
C HIS A 180 -4.06 5.48 -8.96
N LEU A 181 -3.04 5.65 -8.13
CA LEU A 181 -3.11 5.35 -6.69
C LEU A 181 -3.95 6.40 -5.95
N VAL A 182 -3.75 7.68 -6.29
CA VAL A 182 -4.54 8.80 -5.80
C VAL A 182 -5.94 8.71 -6.38
N ALA A 183 -6.15 8.40 -7.66
CA ALA A 183 -7.51 8.28 -8.20
C ALA A 183 -8.31 7.16 -7.53
N SER A 184 -7.74 6.01 -7.19
CA SER A 184 -8.53 4.96 -6.50
C SER A 184 -8.85 5.31 -5.03
N LEU A 185 -7.93 5.95 -4.30
CA LEU A 185 -8.14 6.40 -2.92
C LEU A 185 -8.98 7.70 -2.82
N VAL A 186 -8.84 8.62 -3.76
CA VAL A 186 -9.58 9.89 -3.86
C VAL A 186 -10.95 9.67 -4.50
N PHE A 187 -11.12 8.86 -5.55
CA PHE A 187 -12.46 8.62 -6.10
C PHE A 187 -13.35 7.79 -5.17
N ALA A 188 -12.79 6.91 -4.33
CA ALA A 188 -13.59 6.19 -3.34
C ALA A 188 -14.00 7.04 -2.13
N VAL A 189 -13.21 8.07 -1.77
CA VAL A 189 -13.39 8.85 -0.53
C VAL A 189 -13.82 10.31 -0.76
N ILE A 190 -13.53 10.90 -1.92
CA ILE A 190 -13.77 12.33 -2.22
C ILE A 190 -14.91 12.51 -3.24
N VAL A 191 -15.06 11.62 -4.23
CA VAL A 191 -16.11 11.80 -5.26
C VAL A 191 -17.54 11.77 -4.70
N PRO A 192 -17.91 10.88 -3.74
CA PRO A 192 -19.24 10.95 -3.12
C PRO A 192 -19.52 12.26 -2.37
N TYR A 193 -18.48 13.03 -2.03
CA TYR A 193 -18.57 14.22 -1.18
C TYR A 193 -18.28 15.54 -1.92
N PHE A 194 -17.84 15.50 -3.19
CA PHE A 194 -17.56 16.68 -4.03
C PHE A 194 -18.30 16.67 -5.37
N VAL A 195 -18.78 15.50 -5.83
CA VAL A 195 -19.72 15.40 -6.94
C VAL A 195 -21.04 15.00 -6.33
N ASN A 196 -22.05 15.87 -6.45
CA ASN A 196 -23.40 15.56 -6.01
C ASN A 196 -23.97 14.47 -6.92
N ILE A 197 -23.78 13.20 -6.54
CA ILE A 197 -24.43 12.07 -7.21
C ILE A 197 -25.80 11.91 -6.54
N THR A 198 -26.71 12.79 -6.93
CA THR A 198 -28.16 12.53 -6.85
C THR A 198 -28.59 11.70 -8.04
#